data_AF-A0A386AXD4-F1
#
_entry.id   AF-A0A386AXD4-F1
#
_cell.length_a   1.000
_cell.length_b   1.000
_cell.length_c   1.000
_cell.angle_alpha   90.00
_cell.angle_beta   90.00
_cell.angle_gamma   90.00
#
_symmetry.space_group_name_H-M   'P 1'
#
loop_
_entity.id
_entity.type
_entity.pdbx_description
1 polymer ?
#
loop_
_entity_poly.entity_id
_entity_poly.type
_entity_poly.pdbx_seq_one_letter_code
_entity_poly.pdbx_strand_id
1 'polypeptide(L)'
;MEQCLDMWPRTPTSDQLKLGRDHLIKFIFFTQMSSECETWFANFLKYKTVHSDLTNSAKLNKFIHNKYIFPSWDIFGAATGRITTRQPALNSTPRATHFRNMFKANRSYGICEHHDQASEDVFIICDYSQIELMIMAVISGDDTMLEILHENKDLHIFLASQVLERPYDELMALKTTNPTEYKKIRTPMKSVNFGLLYGMGVFTLWTRLIAQGFQYTKEEVSHIHRVWTDTY
;
A
#
# COMPACT_ATOMS: atom_id res chain seq x y z
N MET A 1 7.72 -30.83 7.96
CA MET A 1 8.26 -29.61 8.63
C MET A 1 9.78 -29.44 8.42
N GLU A 2 10.62 -30.43 8.71
CA GLU A 2 12.08 -30.36 8.46
C GLU A 2 12.43 -30.02 7.01
N GLN A 3 11.77 -30.68 6.05
CA GLN A 3 11.94 -30.38 4.62
C GLN A 3 11.69 -28.90 4.28
N CYS A 4 10.72 -28.24 4.91
CA CYS A 4 10.41 -26.84 4.63
C CYS A 4 11.41 -25.89 5.29
N LEU A 5 12.02 -26.28 6.42
CA LEU A 5 13.08 -25.53 7.09
C LEU A 5 14.41 -25.62 6.33
N ASP A 6 14.73 -26.79 5.78
CA ASP A 6 15.95 -27.00 4.99
C ASP A 6 15.93 -26.18 3.69
N MET A 7 14.76 -26.08 3.07
CA MET A 7 14.57 -25.29 1.85
C MET A 7 14.54 -23.77 2.11
N TRP A 8 14.44 -23.33 3.36
CA TRP A 8 14.17 -21.93 3.67
C TRP A 8 15.28 -21.00 3.16
N PRO A 9 14.96 -19.89 2.48
CA PRO A 9 15.97 -19.00 1.92
C PRO A 9 16.78 -18.30 3.04
N ARG A 10 18.11 -18.40 2.99
CA ARG A 10 19.01 -17.81 4.00
C ARG A 10 19.70 -16.53 3.53
N THR A 11 20.10 -15.69 4.49
CA THR A 11 20.94 -14.52 4.22
C THR A 11 22.34 -14.97 3.82
N PRO A 12 22.94 -14.44 2.74
CA PRO A 12 24.27 -14.85 2.30
C PRO A 12 25.37 -14.61 3.34
N THR A 13 25.20 -13.60 4.20
CA THR A 13 26.22 -13.14 5.14
C THR A 13 26.14 -13.78 6.52
N SER A 14 24.94 -14.03 7.04
CA SER A 14 24.74 -14.52 8.42
C SER A 14 24.09 -15.90 8.52
N ASP A 15 23.79 -16.54 7.38
CA ASP A 15 23.06 -17.82 7.29
C ASP A 15 21.69 -17.86 8.02
N GLN A 16 21.19 -16.71 8.44
CA GLN A 16 19.89 -16.57 9.08
C GLN A 16 18.75 -16.75 8.08
N LEU A 17 17.63 -17.28 8.55
CA LEU A 17 16.42 -17.41 7.75
C LEU A 17 15.93 -16.04 7.28
N LYS A 18 15.67 -15.88 5.98
CA LYS A 18 15.04 -14.67 5.45
C LYS A 18 13.56 -14.68 5.82
N LEU A 19 13.15 -13.74 6.67
CA LEU A 19 11.77 -13.63 7.14
C LEU A 19 10.95 -12.59 6.38
N GLY A 20 11.55 -11.81 5.48
CA GLY A 20 10.86 -10.74 4.75
C GLY A 20 9.71 -11.30 3.90
N ARG A 21 8.50 -10.74 4.05
CA ARG A 21 7.29 -11.20 3.32
C ARG A 21 7.55 -11.30 1.82
N ASP A 22 8.13 -10.25 1.25
CA ASP A 22 8.40 -10.13 -0.18
C ASP A 22 9.38 -11.18 -0.69
N HIS A 23 10.41 -11.48 0.11
CA HIS A 23 11.40 -12.51 -0.21
C HIS A 23 10.79 -13.90 -0.16
N LEU A 24 9.93 -14.14 0.84
CA LEU A 24 9.24 -15.42 1.00
C LEU A 24 8.21 -15.65 -0.10
N ILE A 25 7.42 -14.64 -0.47
CA ILE A 25 6.49 -14.73 -1.60
C ILE A 25 7.26 -15.10 -2.88
N LYS A 26 8.35 -14.39 -3.18
CA LYS A 26 9.24 -14.72 -4.32
C LYS A 26 9.73 -16.15 -4.27
N PHE A 27 10.24 -16.58 -3.11
CA PHE A 27 10.74 -17.92 -2.91
C PHE A 27 9.67 -18.98 -3.17
N ILE A 28 8.46 -18.81 -2.61
CA ILE A 28 7.33 -19.72 -2.81
C ILE A 28 6.97 -19.85 -4.29
N PHE A 29 6.99 -18.74 -5.04
CA PHE A 29 6.63 -18.74 -6.45
C PHE A 29 7.69 -19.37 -7.37
N PHE A 30 8.99 -19.14 -7.12
CA PHE A 30 10.05 -19.58 -8.03
C PHE A 30 10.65 -20.95 -7.67
N THR A 31 10.39 -21.47 -6.47
CA THR A 31 10.94 -22.75 -6.02
C THR A 31 9.90 -23.85 -6.14
N GLN A 32 10.21 -24.91 -6.90
CA GLN A 32 9.39 -26.13 -6.87
C GLN A 32 9.46 -26.74 -5.47
N MET A 33 8.31 -26.88 -4.82
CA MET A 33 8.20 -27.46 -3.48
C MET A 33 6.97 -28.37 -3.39
N SER A 34 6.93 -29.21 -2.35
CA SER A 34 5.77 -30.05 -2.09
C SER A 34 4.57 -29.19 -1.68
N SER A 35 3.34 -29.68 -1.95
CA SER A 35 2.11 -28.99 -1.53
C SER A 35 2.05 -28.73 -0.01
N GLU A 36 2.68 -29.61 0.79
CA GLU A 36 2.81 -29.42 2.23
C GLU A 36 3.63 -28.16 2.57
N CYS A 37 4.77 -27.96 1.90
CA CYS A 37 5.60 -26.78 2.14
C CYS A 37 4.96 -25.49 1.61
N GLU A 38 4.28 -25.52 0.48
CA GLU A 38 3.51 -24.35 0.00
C GLU A 38 2.46 -23.92 1.04
N THR A 39 1.69 -24.90 1.54
CA THR A 39 0.67 -24.68 2.57
C THR A 39 1.29 -24.14 3.86
N TRP A 40 2.44 -24.69 4.26
CA TRP A 40 3.17 -24.24 5.43
C TRP A 40 3.60 -22.78 5.30
N PHE A 41 4.23 -22.40 4.20
CA PHE A 41 4.67 -21.01 3.97
C PHE A 41 3.48 -20.04 3.89
N ALA A 42 2.39 -20.45 3.24
CA ALA A 42 1.16 -19.66 3.20
C ALA A 42 0.58 -19.42 4.60
N ASN A 43 0.57 -20.44 5.45
CA ASN A 43 0.13 -20.32 6.85
C ASN A 43 1.08 -19.46 7.68
N PHE A 44 2.40 -19.56 7.45
CA PHE A 44 3.38 -18.70 8.10
C PHE A 44 3.18 -17.21 7.73
N LEU A 45 2.91 -16.90 6.47
CA LEU A 45 2.63 -15.52 6.03
C LEU A 45 1.33 -14.97 6.66
N LYS A 46 0.29 -15.81 6.78
CA LYS A 46 -0.94 -15.46 7.51
C LYS A 46 -0.64 -15.20 8.99
N TYR A 47 0.09 -16.10 9.65
CA TYR A 47 0.53 -15.94 11.04
C TYR A 47 1.29 -14.63 11.24
N LYS A 48 2.27 -14.30 10.39
CA LYS A 48 3.02 -13.04 10.49
C LYS A 48 2.14 -11.80 10.44
N THR A 49 1.09 -11.84 9.60
CA THR A 49 0.14 -10.72 9.48
C THR A 49 -0.64 -10.55 10.78
N VAL A 50 -1.24 -11.63 11.28
CA VAL A 50 -2.00 -11.63 12.54
C VAL A 50 -1.12 -11.26 13.74
N HIS A 51 0.08 -11.82 13.82
CA HIS A 51 1.04 -11.53 14.89
C HIS A 51 1.45 -10.05 14.90
N SER A 52 1.67 -9.46 13.73
CA SER A 52 1.92 -8.01 13.59
C SER A 52 0.74 -7.18 14.10
N ASP A 53 -0.48 -7.52 13.71
CA ASP A 53 -1.68 -6.81 14.14
C ASP A 53 -1.87 -6.90 15.67
N LEU A 54 -1.73 -8.10 16.25
CA LEU A 54 -1.78 -8.30 17.71
C LEU A 54 -0.70 -7.51 18.45
N THR A 55 0.52 -7.51 17.95
CA THR A 55 1.64 -6.76 18.55
C THR A 55 1.36 -5.26 18.53
N ASN A 56 0.81 -4.75 17.42
CA ASN A 56 0.44 -3.34 17.31
C ASN A 56 -0.72 -2.97 18.24
N SER A 57 -1.73 -3.82 18.37
CA SER A 57 -2.84 -3.62 19.31
C SER A 57 -2.36 -3.62 20.76
N ALA A 58 -1.45 -4.54 21.14
CA ALA A 58 -0.87 -4.60 22.47
C ALA A 58 -0.02 -3.35 22.80
N LYS A 59 0.72 -2.82 21.82
CA LYS A 59 1.43 -1.55 21.98
C LYS A 59 0.47 -0.39 22.21
N LEU A 60 -0.62 -0.33 21.44
CA LEU A 60 -1.63 0.72 21.54
C LEU A 60 -2.31 0.74 22.91
N ASN A 61 -2.58 -0.44 23.48
CA ASN A 61 -3.24 -0.59 24.78
C ASN A 61 -2.53 0.16 25.91
N LYS A 62 -1.20 0.31 25.83
CA LYS A 62 -0.40 1.05 26.83
C LYS A 62 -0.67 2.55 26.85
N PHE A 63 -1.25 3.09 25.79
CA PHE A 63 -1.52 4.53 25.62
C PHE A 63 -3.00 4.88 25.77
N ILE A 64 -3.83 3.92 26.17
CA ILE A 64 -5.26 4.16 26.41
C ILE A 64 -5.41 4.80 27.80
N HIS A 65 -5.96 6.01 27.83
CA HIS A 65 -6.35 6.71 29.04
C HIS A 65 -7.84 7.01 29.01
N ASN A 66 -8.60 6.44 29.95
CA ASN A 66 -10.06 6.64 30.04
C ASN A 66 -10.82 6.39 28.71
N LYS A 67 -10.42 5.34 27.97
CA LYS A 67 -10.95 4.97 26.63
C LYS A 67 -10.51 5.88 25.47
N TYR A 68 -9.63 6.86 25.70
CA TYR A 68 -9.08 7.75 24.68
C TYR A 68 -7.58 7.51 24.47
N ILE A 69 -7.07 7.95 23.33
CA ILE A 69 -5.64 7.91 22.98
C ILE A 69 -5.23 9.32 22.59
N PHE A 70 -4.18 9.84 23.21
CA PHE A 70 -3.66 11.19 22.99
C PHE A 70 -2.24 11.11 22.41
N PRO A 71 -2.09 11.10 21.07
CA PRO A 71 -0.77 11.09 20.46
C PRO A 71 -0.05 12.42 20.68
N SER A 72 1.27 12.36 20.83
CA SER A 72 2.12 13.54 20.71
C SER A 72 2.37 13.83 19.23
N TRP A 73 2.09 15.05 18.81
CA TRP A 73 2.32 15.51 17.44
C TRP A 73 3.75 16.04 17.29
N ASP A 74 4.42 15.61 16.23
CA ASP A 74 5.74 16.10 15.85
C ASP A 74 5.67 16.73 14.46
N ILE A 75 5.57 18.05 14.46
CA ILE A 75 5.34 18.86 13.25
C ILE A 75 6.53 18.78 12.29
N PHE A 76 7.74 18.58 12.81
CA PHE A 76 8.99 18.48 12.04
C PHE A 76 9.64 17.09 12.13
N GLY A 77 8.85 16.07 12.48
CA GLY A 77 9.39 14.75 12.81
C GLY A 77 10.06 14.01 11.64
N ALA A 78 9.67 14.32 10.40
CA ALA A 78 10.31 13.78 9.20
C ALA A 78 11.17 14.84 8.50
N ALA A 79 12.32 14.41 7.94
CA ALA A 79 13.19 15.27 7.13
C ALA A 79 12.47 15.89 5.91
N THR A 80 11.37 15.27 5.44
CA THR A 80 10.53 15.78 4.35
C THR A 80 9.52 16.85 4.79
N GLY A 81 9.49 17.23 6.07
CA GLY A 81 8.50 18.13 6.64
C GLY A 81 7.13 17.49 6.91
N ARG A 82 6.99 16.16 6.78
CA ARG A 82 5.76 15.44 7.12
C ARG A 82 5.53 15.44 8.64
N ILE A 83 4.30 15.76 9.05
CA ILE A 83 3.85 15.64 10.42
C ILE A 83 3.82 14.15 10.81
N THR A 84 4.38 13.82 11.96
CA THR A 84 4.34 12.47 12.52
C THR A 84 3.72 12.49 13.92
N THR A 85 3.41 11.31 14.44
CA THR A 85 2.90 11.12 15.79
C THR A 85 3.80 10.14 16.53
N ARG A 86 3.93 10.35 17.84
CA ARG A 86 4.64 9.46 18.75
C ARG A 86 3.81 9.23 20.00
N GLN A 87 4.05 8.09 20.65
CA GLN A 87 3.43 7.71 21.92
C GLN A 87 1.88 7.83 21.92
N PRO A 88 1.15 7.16 21.00
CA PRO A 88 1.60 6.17 20.01
C PRO A 88 1.80 6.75 18.59
N ALA A 89 2.49 6.01 17.72
CA ALA A 89 2.63 6.36 16.30
C ALA A 89 1.37 5.97 15.51
N LEU A 90 0.40 6.89 15.45
CA LEU A 90 -0.88 6.69 14.77
C LEU A 90 -0.75 6.69 13.24
N ASN A 91 0.23 7.42 12.67
CA ASN A 91 0.46 7.46 11.22
C ASN A 91 0.79 6.08 10.62
N SER A 92 1.37 5.18 11.41
CA SER A 92 1.79 3.83 11.01
C SER A 92 0.83 2.73 11.48
N THR A 93 -0.40 3.07 11.83
CA THR A 93 -1.39 2.09 12.30
C THR A 93 -1.77 1.08 11.21
N PRO A 94 -1.97 -0.21 11.56
CA PRO A 94 -2.47 -1.20 10.63
C PRO A 94 -3.75 -0.75 9.91
N ARG A 95 -3.83 -1.06 8.62
CA ARG A 95 -4.99 -0.73 7.78
C ARG A 95 -6.10 -1.78 7.85
N ALA A 96 -5.87 -2.89 8.54
CA ALA A 96 -6.82 -3.98 8.64
C ALA A 96 -8.13 -3.49 9.26
N THR A 97 -9.27 -3.91 8.69
CA THR A 97 -10.60 -3.46 9.11
C THR A 97 -10.85 -3.69 10.60
N HIS A 98 -10.49 -4.86 11.11
CA HIS A 98 -10.65 -5.18 12.54
C HIS A 98 -9.86 -4.23 13.44
N PHE A 99 -8.68 -3.77 13.01
CA PHE A 99 -7.87 -2.83 13.77
C PHE A 99 -8.49 -1.42 13.75
N ARG A 100 -8.93 -0.96 12.58
CA ARG A 100 -9.57 0.36 12.42
C ARG A 100 -10.91 0.45 13.16
N ASN A 101 -11.68 -0.63 13.18
CA ASN A 101 -12.96 -0.70 13.89
C ASN A 101 -12.83 -0.59 15.43
N MET A 102 -11.61 -0.67 15.98
CA MET A 102 -11.39 -0.40 17.41
C MET A 102 -11.53 1.09 17.74
N PHE A 103 -11.29 1.98 16.77
CA PHE A 103 -11.49 3.41 16.93
C PHE A 103 -12.95 3.74 16.66
N LYS A 104 -13.63 4.27 17.68
CA LYS A 104 -15.02 4.73 17.58
C LYS A 104 -15.05 6.24 17.66
N ALA A 105 -15.85 6.87 16.82
CA ALA A 105 -16.13 8.29 16.94
C ALA A 105 -16.87 8.49 18.27
N ASN A 106 -16.34 9.38 19.10
CA ASN A 106 -16.92 9.67 20.40
C ASN A 106 -16.56 11.11 20.78
N ARG A 107 -17.57 11.97 20.81
CA ARG A 107 -17.45 13.41 21.08
C ARG A 107 -17.37 13.75 22.57
N SER A 108 -17.51 12.76 23.45
CA SER A 108 -17.77 12.95 24.89
C SER A 108 -16.59 13.57 25.67
N TYR A 109 -15.40 13.72 25.09
CA TYR A 109 -14.29 14.39 25.78
C TYR A 109 -14.35 15.91 25.56
N GLY A 110 -15.14 16.61 26.39
CA GLY A 110 -14.99 18.05 26.64
C GLY A 110 -15.56 19.03 25.61
N ILE A 111 -16.41 18.62 24.67
CA ILE A 111 -16.84 19.49 23.55
C ILE A 111 -18.35 19.76 23.50
N CYS A 112 -19.24 18.91 24.03
CA CYS A 112 -20.69 19.17 23.94
C CYS A 112 -21.45 18.68 25.19
N GLU A 113 -21.99 19.61 25.99
CA GLU A 113 -22.94 19.32 27.08
C GLU A 113 -24.36 19.03 26.57
N HIS A 114 -24.66 19.41 25.32
CA HIS A 114 -25.94 19.17 24.66
C HIS A 114 -25.81 18.00 23.69
N HIS A 115 -25.91 16.77 24.21
CA HIS A 115 -25.98 15.56 23.41
C HIS A 115 -27.43 15.09 23.32
N ASP A 116 -28.00 15.13 22.12
CA ASP A 116 -29.26 14.43 21.85
C ASP A 116 -28.94 12.92 21.81
N GLN A 117 -29.46 12.15 22.77
CA GLN A 117 -29.08 10.72 22.96
C GLN A 117 -29.37 9.84 21.72
N ALA A 118 -30.07 10.37 20.72
CA ALA A 118 -30.47 9.66 19.50
C ALA A 118 -29.44 9.70 18.35
N SER A 119 -28.41 10.55 18.37
CA SER A 119 -27.45 10.67 17.26
C SER A 119 -26.15 9.89 17.50
N GLU A 120 -25.75 9.04 16.54
CA GLU A 120 -24.42 8.41 16.53
C GLU A 120 -23.35 9.39 15.98
N ASP A 121 -22.20 9.47 16.67
CA ASP A 121 -21.04 10.21 16.17
C ASP A 121 -20.40 9.50 14.97
N VAL A 122 -19.90 10.27 14.01
CA VAL A 122 -19.23 9.76 12.80
C VAL A 122 -17.87 10.40 12.57
N PHE A 123 -16.94 9.64 12.01
CA PHE A 123 -15.67 10.19 11.50
C PHE A 123 -15.86 10.76 10.09
N ILE A 124 -15.36 11.98 9.86
CA ILE A 124 -15.24 12.57 8.53
C ILE A 124 -13.78 12.47 8.10
N ILE A 125 -13.53 11.89 6.94
CA ILE A 125 -12.18 11.72 6.37
C ILE A 125 -12.11 12.52 5.07
N CYS A 126 -11.16 13.46 5.01
CA CYS A 126 -10.87 14.25 3.82
C CYS A 126 -9.47 13.86 3.32
N ASP A 127 -9.40 13.21 2.16
CA ASP A 127 -8.15 12.77 1.53
C ASP A 127 -8.00 13.50 0.18
N TYR A 128 -6.80 14.03 -0.09
CA TYR A 128 -6.54 14.64 -1.39
C TYR A 128 -6.31 13.56 -2.44
N SER A 129 -7.10 13.61 -3.50
CA SER A 129 -6.95 12.70 -4.64
C SER A 129 -5.63 12.95 -5.36
N GLN A 130 -4.70 12.00 -5.26
CA GLN A 130 -3.44 11.98 -6.02
C GLN A 130 -2.55 13.23 -5.87
N ILE A 131 -2.53 13.86 -4.69
CA ILE A 131 -1.82 15.13 -4.48
C ILE A 131 -0.33 15.10 -4.88
N GLU A 132 0.37 13.99 -4.64
CA GLU A 132 1.78 13.87 -5.03
C GLU A 132 1.97 13.91 -6.55
N LEU A 133 1.04 13.33 -7.33
CA LEU A 133 1.09 13.39 -8.79
C LEU A 133 0.70 14.76 -9.32
N MET A 134 -0.25 15.44 -8.66
CA MET A 134 -0.58 16.82 -9.00
C MET A 134 0.59 17.76 -8.78
N ILE A 135 1.26 17.65 -7.63
CA ILE A 135 2.46 18.43 -7.33
C ILE A 135 3.55 18.12 -8.37
N MET A 136 3.73 16.85 -8.75
CA MET A 136 4.69 16.51 -9.79
C MET A 136 4.36 17.19 -11.12
N ALA A 137 3.14 17.03 -11.63
CA ALA A 137 2.75 17.57 -12.93
C ALA A 137 3.00 19.09 -13.02
N VAL A 138 2.71 19.81 -11.93
CA VAL A 138 2.97 21.25 -11.84
C VAL A 138 4.47 21.57 -11.81
N ILE A 139 5.27 20.79 -11.09
CA ILE A 139 6.72 21.02 -10.98
C ILE A 139 7.46 20.63 -12.26
N SER A 140 7.08 19.52 -12.90
CA SER A 140 7.68 19.06 -14.15
C SER A 140 7.24 19.88 -15.34
N GLY A 141 6.03 20.45 -15.30
CA GLY A 141 5.42 21.10 -16.46
C GLY A 141 5.13 20.12 -17.59
N ASP A 142 4.91 18.84 -17.28
CA ASP A 142 4.61 17.83 -18.30
C ASP A 142 3.19 18.01 -18.82
N ASP A 143 3.07 18.31 -20.12
CA ASP A 143 1.79 18.63 -20.76
C ASP A 143 0.81 17.45 -20.64
N THR A 144 1.28 16.21 -20.82
CA THR A 144 0.43 15.02 -20.73
C THR A 144 -0.15 14.86 -19.32
N MET A 145 0.68 14.93 -18.27
CA MET A 145 0.20 14.85 -16.89
C MET A 145 -0.77 15.98 -16.56
N LEU A 146 -0.46 17.21 -16.99
CA LEU A 146 -1.30 18.37 -16.76
C LEU A 146 -2.67 18.23 -17.42
N GLU A 147 -2.72 17.82 -18.69
CA GLU A 147 -3.97 17.57 -19.42
C GLU A 147 -4.84 16.52 -18.74
N ILE A 148 -4.26 15.37 -18.38
CA ILE A 148 -4.98 14.28 -17.69
C ILE A 148 -5.60 14.78 -16.38
N LEU A 149 -4.84 15.56 -15.61
CA LEU A 149 -5.31 16.11 -14.34
C LEU A 149 -6.38 17.18 -14.53
N HIS A 150 -6.25 18.06 -15.53
CA HIS A 150 -7.26 19.06 -15.88
C HIS A 150 -8.58 18.41 -16.30
N GLU A 151 -8.52 17.27 -16.97
CA GLU A 151 -9.68 16.47 -17.36
C GLU A 151 -10.23 15.58 -16.21
N ASN A 152 -9.69 15.68 -14.99
CA ASN A 152 -10.03 14.85 -13.84
C ASN A 152 -9.92 13.33 -14.12
N LYS A 153 -8.99 12.94 -15.00
CA LYS A 153 -8.73 11.53 -15.33
C LYS A 153 -7.78 10.89 -14.30
N ASP A 154 -7.91 9.58 -14.15
CA ASP A 154 -7.05 8.80 -13.25
C ASP A 154 -5.74 8.44 -13.94
N LEU A 155 -4.64 9.12 -13.56
CA LEU A 155 -3.29 8.90 -14.12
C LEU A 155 -2.82 7.43 -14.08
N HIS A 156 -3.30 6.63 -13.13
CA HIS A 156 -2.92 5.22 -13.05
C HIS A 156 -3.65 4.38 -14.11
N ILE A 157 -4.92 4.73 -14.38
CA ILE A 157 -5.69 4.08 -15.45
C ILE A 157 -5.25 4.61 -16.81
N PHE A 158 -4.89 5.88 -16.92
CA PHE A 158 -4.33 6.44 -18.14
C PHE A 158 -3.05 5.71 -18.54
N LEU A 159 -2.10 5.52 -17.61
CA LEU A 159 -0.93 4.70 -17.88
C LEU A 159 -1.33 3.26 -18.27
N ALA A 160 -2.31 2.67 -17.60
CA ALA A 160 -2.80 1.34 -17.96
C ALA A 160 -3.34 1.29 -19.40
N SER A 161 -4.05 2.32 -19.86
CA SER A 161 -4.53 2.39 -21.25
C SER A 161 -3.40 2.45 -22.27
N GLN A 162 -2.30 3.16 -21.96
CA GLN A 162 -1.14 3.20 -22.83
C GLN A 162 -0.41 1.85 -22.86
N VAL A 163 -0.22 1.22 -21.69
CA VAL A 163 0.47 -0.08 -21.57
C VAL A 163 -0.31 -1.22 -22.20
N LEU A 164 -1.64 -1.24 -22.02
CA LEU A 164 -2.50 -2.32 -22.51
C LEU A 164 -3.06 -2.06 -23.91
N GLU A 165 -2.79 -0.87 -24.47
CA GLU A 165 -3.36 -0.40 -25.73
C GLU A 165 -4.90 -0.51 -25.77
N ARG A 166 -5.54 -0.24 -24.63
CA ARG A 166 -7.01 -0.27 -24.47
C ARG A 166 -7.54 1.13 -24.18
N PRO A 167 -8.70 1.53 -24.72
CA PRO A 167 -9.30 2.84 -24.44
C PRO A 167 -9.46 3.11 -22.93
N TYR A 168 -9.12 4.33 -22.50
CA TYR A 168 -9.24 4.77 -21.10
C TYR A 168 -10.66 4.56 -20.55
N ASP A 169 -11.69 4.90 -21.35
CA ASP A 169 -13.09 4.79 -20.93
C ASP A 169 -13.53 3.34 -20.72
N GLU A 170 -12.99 2.40 -21.51
CA GLU A 170 -13.22 0.97 -21.34
C GLU A 170 -12.65 0.49 -20.01
N LEU A 171 -11.40 0.87 -19.69
CA LEU A 171 -10.77 0.52 -18.42
C LEU A 171 -11.48 1.18 -17.23
N MET A 172 -11.96 2.42 -17.39
CA MET A 172 -12.73 3.10 -16.35
C MET A 172 -14.10 2.47 -16.11
N ALA A 173 -14.78 1.97 -17.15
CA ALA A 173 -16.05 1.28 -17.01
C ALA A 173 -15.95 0.05 -16.09
N LEU A 174 -14.80 -0.64 -16.09
CA LEU A 174 -14.51 -1.76 -15.18
C LEU A 174 -14.65 -1.38 -13.70
N LYS A 175 -14.49 -0.10 -13.33
CA LYS A 175 -14.67 0.35 -11.95
C LYS A 175 -16.05 -0.02 -11.39
N THR A 176 -17.07 -0.03 -12.27
CA THR A 176 -18.44 -0.37 -11.92
C THR A 176 -18.82 -1.77 -12.38
N THR A 177 -18.42 -2.17 -13.60
CA THR A 177 -18.84 -3.45 -14.20
C THR A 177 -18.04 -4.65 -13.69
N ASN A 178 -16.75 -4.47 -13.40
CA ASN A 178 -15.87 -5.51 -12.85
C ASN A 178 -14.81 -4.91 -11.90
N PRO A 179 -15.20 -4.49 -10.67
CA PRO A 179 -14.30 -3.78 -9.75
C PRO A 179 -13.05 -4.57 -9.37
N THR A 180 -13.12 -5.90 -9.43
CA THR A 180 -11.98 -6.78 -9.18
C THR A 180 -10.93 -6.66 -10.28
N GLU A 181 -11.33 -6.68 -11.55
CA GLU A 181 -10.44 -6.47 -12.68
C GLU A 181 -9.88 -5.05 -12.71
N TYR A 182 -10.73 -4.04 -12.47
CA TYR A 182 -10.28 -2.65 -12.35
C TYR A 182 -9.14 -2.51 -11.33
N LYS A 183 -9.28 -3.12 -10.15
CA LYS A 183 -8.23 -3.11 -9.13
C LYS A 183 -6.97 -3.87 -9.57
N LYS A 184 -7.12 -5.01 -10.26
CA LYS A 184 -5.98 -5.78 -10.79
C LYS A 184 -5.15 -4.97 -11.79
N ILE A 185 -5.78 -4.10 -12.58
CA ILE A 185 -5.12 -3.22 -13.56
C ILE A 185 -4.54 -1.97 -12.88
N ARG A 186 -5.34 -1.28 -12.07
CA ARG A 186 -4.96 0.02 -11.47
C ARG A 186 -3.83 -0.09 -10.45
N THR A 187 -3.84 -1.13 -9.62
CA THR A 187 -2.92 -1.25 -8.49
C THR A 187 -1.44 -1.38 -8.91
N PRO A 188 -1.07 -2.21 -9.90
CA PRO A 188 0.31 -2.26 -10.38
C PRO A 188 0.71 -0.93 -11.03
N MET A 189 -0.14 -0.30 -11.85
CA MET A 189 0.18 1.01 -12.46
C MET A 189 0.33 2.12 -11.42
N LYS A 190 -0.41 2.06 -10.32
CA LYS A 190 -0.14 2.92 -9.15
C LYS A 190 1.27 2.72 -8.62
N SER A 191 1.70 1.47 -8.44
CA SER A 191 3.07 1.16 -8.01
C SER A 191 4.13 1.64 -9.00
N VAL A 192 3.84 1.54 -10.31
CA VAL A 192 4.70 2.04 -11.39
C VAL A 192 4.82 3.56 -11.34
N ASN A 193 3.72 4.31 -11.38
CA ASN A 193 3.75 5.78 -11.31
C ASN A 193 4.55 6.25 -10.10
N PHE A 194 4.27 5.72 -8.90
CA PHE A 194 5.03 6.11 -7.71
C PHE A 194 6.48 5.59 -7.74
N GLY A 195 6.77 4.45 -8.36
CA GLY A 195 8.14 3.96 -8.46
C GLY A 195 9.00 4.82 -9.37
N LEU A 196 8.53 5.05 -10.59
CA LEU A 196 9.26 5.79 -11.62
C LEU A 196 9.36 7.27 -11.31
N LEU A 197 8.32 7.86 -10.70
CA LEU A 197 8.35 9.22 -10.17
C LEU A 197 9.54 9.46 -9.22
N TYR A 198 9.90 8.46 -8.41
CA TYR A 198 11.05 8.52 -7.50
C TYR A 198 12.31 7.88 -8.10
N GLY A 199 12.40 7.75 -9.43
CA GLY A 199 13.60 7.33 -10.14
C GLY A 199 13.94 5.84 -10.03
N MET A 200 12.95 4.96 -9.79
CA MET A 200 13.21 3.52 -9.77
C MET A 200 13.59 3.01 -11.15
N GLY A 201 14.81 2.47 -11.29
CA GLY A 201 15.18 1.69 -12.48
C GLY A 201 14.37 0.39 -12.61
N VAL A 202 14.36 -0.18 -13.83
CA VAL A 202 13.59 -1.39 -14.21
C VAL A 202 13.72 -2.55 -13.22
N PHE A 203 14.94 -2.89 -12.78
CA PHE A 203 15.16 -4.01 -11.87
C PHE A 203 14.52 -3.76 -10.49
N THR A 204 14.66 -2.55 -9.95
CA THR A 204 14.06 -2.16 -8.67
C THR A 204 12.54 -2.14 -8.77
N LEU A 205 11.99 -1.63 -9.88
CA LEU A 205 10.55 -1.66 -10.12
C LEU A 205 10.02 -3.10 -10.23
N TRP A 206 10.69 -3.96 -10.99
CA TRP A 206 10.32 -5.37 -11.14
C TRP A 206 10.32 -6.09 -9.79
N THR A 207 11.40 -5.96 -9.01
CA THR A 207 11.47 -6.57 -7.69
C THR A 207 10.39 -6.07 -6.73
N ARG A 208 9.96 -4.81 -6.85
CA ARG A 208 8.84 -4.24 -6.09
C ARG A 208 7.49 -4.80 -6.53
N LEU A 209 7.24 -4.94 -7.82
CA LEU A 209 5.99 -5.50 -8.34
C LEU A 209 5.83 -6.97 -7.93
N ILE A 210 6.89 -7.77 -8.05
CA ILE A 210 6.87 -9.17 -7.57
C ILE A 210 6.66 -9.23 -6.06
N ALA A 211 7.29 -8.33 -5.29
CA ALA A 211 7.10 -8.24 -3.83
C ALA A 211 5.63 -7.98 -3.44
N GLN A 212 4.92 -7.21 -4.27
CA GLN A 212 3.50 -6.94 -4.10
C GLN A 212 2.59 -8.10 -4.57
N GLY A 213 3.17 -9.18 -5.10
CA GLY A 213 2.45 -10.36 -5.57
C GLY A 213 1.97 -10.26 -7.02
N PHE A 214 2.45 -9.28 -7.79
CA PHE A 214 2.17 -9.21 -9.22
C PHE A 214 3.08 -10.14 -10.00
N GLN A 215 2.56 -10.70 -11.09
CA GLN A 215 3.30 -11.58 -12.00
C GLN A 215 3.67 -10.81 -13.25
N TYR A 216 4.84 -10.16 -13.22
CA TYR A 216 5.43 -9.51 -14.38
C TYR A 216 6.82 -10.07 -14.65
N THR A 217 7.13 -10.33 -15.91
CA THR A 217 8.47 -10.62 -16.40
C THR A 217 9.33 -9.34 -16.37
N LYS A 218 10.65 -9.48 -16.48
CA LYS A 218 11.53 -8.30 -16.54
C LYS A 218 11.30 -7.51 -17.83
N GLU A 219 10.99 -8.22 -18.91
CA GLU A 219 10.70 -7.72 -20.23
C GLU A 219 9.42 -6.87 -20.23
N GLU A 220 8.35 -7.36 -19.60
CA GLU A 220 7.11 -6.58 -19.41
C GLU A 220 7.36 -5.31 -18.59
N VAL A 221 8.11 -5.39 -17.49
CA VAL A 221 8.44 -4.18 -16.70
C VAL A 221 9.33 -3.21 -17.47
N SER A 222 10.23 -3.72 -18.32
CA SER A 222 11.05 -2.89 -19.21
C SER A 222 10.19 -2.17 -20.25
N HIS A 223 9.18 -2.86 -20.79
CA HIS A 223 8.21 -2.27 -21.71
C HIS A 223 7.37 -1.20 -20.99
N ILE A 224 6.79 -1.50 -19.82
CA ILE A 224 6.02 -0.55 -19.02
C ILE A 224 6.85 0.69 -18.67
N HIS A 225 8.11 0.51 -18.27
CA HIS A 225 9.00 1.62 -17.98
C HIS A 225 9.22 2.52 -19.20
N ARG A 226 9.38 1.92 -20.39
CA ARG A 226 9.55 2.69 -21.62
C ARG A 226 8.28 3.47 -21.97
N VAL A 227 7.12 2.79 -21.96
CA VAL A 227 5.82 3.42 -22.21
C VAL A 227 5.59 4.59 -21.25
N TRP A 228 5.96 4.45 -19.98
CA TRP A 228 5.85 5.53 -19.01
C TRP A 228 6.71 6.74 -19.39
N THR A 229 7.99 6.53 -19.74
CA THR A 229 8.93 7.59 -20.16
C THR A 229 8.54 8.21 -21.51
N ASP A 230 7.87 7.47 -22.39
CA ASP A 230 7.37 8.00 -23.65
C ASP A 230 6.04 8.77 -23.46
N THR A 231 5.34 8.54 -22.35
CA THR A 231 4.05 9.20 -22.03
C THR A 231 4.24 10.53 -21.29
N TYR A 232 5.22 10.60 -20.39
CA TYR A 232 5.54 11.75 -19.52
C TYR A 232 7.04 11.99 -19.48
#